data_AF-A0A7S0E5V5-F1
#
_entry.id   AF-A0A7S0E5V5-F1
#
_cell.length_a   1.000
_cell.length_b   1.000
_cell.length_c   1.000
_cell.angle_alpha   90.00
_cell.angle_beta   90.00
_cell.angle_gamma   90.00
#
_symmetry.space_group_name_H-M   'P 1'
#
loop_
_entity.id
_entity.type
_entity.pdbx_description
1 polymer ?
#
loop_
_entity_poly.entity_id
_entity_poly.type
_entity_poly.pdbx_seq_one_letter_code
_entity_poly.pdbx_strand_id
1 'polypeptide(L)'
;GFTPIDASRWRTGAQKVPSRIENLNKEWLTEALRLKGHLTPDGRVTSVEVRPIGEGLGMMADMALLHLTLEGELPGAPHRMVAKFAPQKQDKLPKFIVKFQLRNEAHFYNDFTVAAGGLPRPACYQA
;
A
#
# COMPACT_ATOMS: atom_id res chain seq x y z
N GLY A 1 11.61 28.36 -7.75
CA GLY A 1 12.48 27.67 -6.78
C GLY A 1 11.84 26.36 -6.45
N PHE A 2 12.53 25.24 -6.69
CA PHE A 2 12.08 23.91 -6.30
C PHE A 2 12.21 23.80 -4.78
N THR A 3 11.09 23.67 -4.07
CA THR A 3 11.11 23.35 -2.64
C THR A 3 11.24 21.84 -2.54
N PRO A 4 12.35 21.30 -2.00
CA PRO A 4 12.50 19.86 -1.83
C PRO A 4 11.37 19.34 -0.96
N ILE A 5 10.81 18.18 -1.33
CA ILE A 5 9.86 17.48 -0.47
C ILE A 5 10.59 17.18 0.83
N ASP A 6 10.15 17.79 1.93
CA ASP A 6 10.75 17.59 3.24
C ASP A 6 10.58 16.12 3.64
N ALA A 7 11.69 15.41 3.59
CA ALA A 7 11.78 14.02 3.95
C ALA A 7 11.50 13.75 5.44
N SER A 8 11.53 14.78 6.29
CA SER A 8 11.10 14.66 7.68
C SER A 8 9.60 14.41 7.82
N ARG A 9 8.79 14.78 6.81
CA ARG A 9 7.33 14.60 6.79
C ARG A 9 6.88 13.14 6.65
N TRP A 10 7.78 12.24 6.24
CA TRP A 10 7.55 10.78 6.24
C TRP A 10 8.14 10.08 7.48
N ARG A 11 8.73 10.83 8.42
CA ARG A 11 9.18 10.32 9.72
C ARG A 11 8.16 10.62 10.82
N THR A 12 6.96 10.05 10.72
CA THR A 12 5.99 10.08 11.82
C THR A 12 5.53 8.66 12.14
N GLY A 13 6.03 8.13 13.27
CA GLY A 13 5.71 6.82 13.82
C GLY A 13 6.35 5.68 13.06
N ALA A 14 7.34 5.01 13.66
CA ALA A 14 8.02 3.85 13.09
C ALA A 14 7.10 2.62 13.03
N GLN A 15 6.00 2.68 12.27
CA GLN A 15 5.19 1.51 12.04
C GLN A 15 5.89 0.65 10.99
N LYS A 16 6.41 -0.50 11.44
CA LYS A 16 7.12 -1.44 10.57
C LYS A 16 6.14 -1.96 9.52
N VAL A 17 6.33 -1.53 8.27
CA VAL A 17 5.54 -2.01 7.13
C VAL A 17 5.66 -3.55 7.07
N PRO A 18 4.52 -4.28 6.99
CA PRO A 18 4.52 -5.72 6.82
C PRO A 18 5.39 -6.13 5.64
N SER A 19 6.08 -7.25 5.77
CA SER A 19 6.94 -7.78 4.70
C SER A 19 6.32 -8.94 3.92
N ARG A 20 5.10 -9.33 4.30
CA ARG A 20 4.34 -10.47 3.77
C ARG A 20 2.85 -10.28 4.04
N ILE A 21 2.01 -10.95 3.26
CA ILE A 21 0.54 -10.82 3.32
C ILE A 21 0.00 -11.24 4.69
N GLU A 22 0.55 -12.30 5.29
CA GLU A 22 0.06 -12.88 6.54
C GLU A 22 0.24 -11.92 7.74
N ASN A 23 1.09 -10.92 7.58
CA ASN A 23 1.35 -9.91 8.61
C ASN A 23 0.47 -8.65 8.43
N LEU A 24 -0.40 -8.61 7.42
CA LEU A 24 -1.42 -7.56 7.32
C LEU A 24 -2.56 -7.86 8.29
N ASN A 25 -2.79 -6.95 9.22
CA ASN A 25 -3.89 -7.03 10.18
C ASN A 25 -4.63 -5.69 10.28
N LYS A 26 -5.75 -5.71 11.01
CA LYS A 26 -6.66 -4.55 11.13
C LYS A 26 -6.01 -3.40 11.86
N GLU A 27 -5.18 -3.70 12.85
CA GLU A 27 -4.49 -2.74 13.69
C GLU A 27 -3.50 -1.94 12.82
N TRP A 28 -2.71 -2.65 12.01
CA TRP A 28 -1.78 -2.02 11.09
C TRP A 28 -2.48 -1.17 10.04
N LEU A 29 -3.53 -1.71 9.41
CA LEU A 29 -4.31 -0.97 8.40
C LEU A 29 -5.00 0.27 8.98
N THR A 30 -5.48 0.19 10.23
CA THR A 30 -6.09 1.32 10.94
C THR A 30 -5.09 2.46 11.09
N GLU A 31 -3.90 2.16 11.61
CA GLU A 31 -2.85 3.16 11.77
C GLU A 31 -2.42 3.76 10.43
N ALA A 32 -2.20 2.92 9.41
CA ALA A 32 -1.83 3.38 8.07
C ALA A 32 -2.89 4.32 7.46
N LEU A 33 -4.18 3.97 7.55
CA LEU A 33 -5.26 4.78 7.00
C LEU A 33 -5.49 6.08 7.79
N ARG A 34 -5.30 6.08 9.11
CA ARG A 34 -5.31 7.31 9.93
C ARG A 34 -4.18 8.25 9.55
N LEU A 35 -2.95 7.73 9.43
CA LEU A 35 -1.78 8.52 9.03
C LEU A 35 -1.95 9.17 7.66
N LYS A 36 -2.71 8.53 6.77
CA LYS A 36 -3.02 9.03 5.42
C LYS A 36 -4.27 9.90 5.34
N GLY A 37 -4.95 10.14 6.46
CA GLY A 37 -6.14 11.00 6.51
C GLY A 37 -7.38 10.37 5.89
N HIS A 38 -7.46 9.04 5.83
CA HIS A 38 -8.65 8.32 5.38
C HIS A 38 -9.61 7.94 6.50
N LEU A 39 -9.16 8.03 7.75
CA LEU A 39 -9.97 7.79 8.95
C LEU A 39 -9.89 9.02 9.86
N THR A 40 -10.94 9.26 10.62
CA THR A 40 -10.91 10.20 11.76
C THR A 40 -9.92 9.70 12.83
N PRO A 41 -9.52 10.54 13.81
CA PRO A 41 -8.64 10.11 14.90
C PRO A 41 -9.12 8.86 15.64
N ASP A 42 -10.44 8.70 15.78
CA ASP A 42 -11.07 7.56 16.43
C ASP A 42 -11.50 6.44 15.46
N GLY A 43 -11.50 6.71 14.15
CA GLY A 43 -11.94 5.77 13.11
C GLY A 43 -11.04 4.55 12.99
N ARG A 44 -11.55 3.40 12.55
CA ARG A 44 -10.82 2.11 12.55
C ARG A 44 -11.25 1.18 11.43
N VAL A 45 -10.37 0.23 11.11
CA VAL A 45 -10.72 -0.93 10.29
C VAL A 45 -11.39 -1.97 11.19
N THR A 46 -12.68 -2.21 10.96
CA THR A 46 -13.47 -3.16 11.77
C THR A 46 -13.33 -4.59 11.23
N SER A 47 -13.16 -4.74 9.92
CA SER A 47 -12.94 -6.03 9.26
C SER A 47 -11.96 -5.89 8.10
N VAL A 48 -11.16 -6.94 7.89
CA VAL A 48 -10.33 -7.13 6.70
C VAL A 48 -10.52 -8.56 6.19
N GLU A 49 -10.97 -8.67 4.95
CA GLU A 49 -10.94 -9.93 4.22
C GLU A 49 -9.74 -9.90 3.26
N VAL A 50 -8.88 -10.91 3.35
CA VAL A 50 -7.67 -11.03 2.54
C VAL A 50 -7.86 -12.17 1.55
N ARG A 51 -7.82 -11.85 0.25
CA ARG A 51 -7.86 -12.85 -0.83
C ARG A 51 -6.53 -12.85 -1.58
N PRO A 52 -5.65 -13.84 -1.38
CA PRO A 52 -4.44 -13.99 -2.18
C PRO A 52 -4.79 -14.08 -3.67
N ILE A 53 -4.01 -13.41 -4.51
CA ILE A 53 -4.18 -13.40 -5.97
C ILE A 53 -2.82 -13.64 -6.65
N GLY A 54 -2.83 -14.45 -7.72
CA GLY A 54 -1.63 -14.66 -8.54
C GLY A 54 -0.73 -15.83 -8.14
N GLU A 55 -1.13 -16.64 -7.15
CA GLU A 55 -0.41 -17.88 -6.81
C GLU A 55 -0.41 -18.83 -8.03
N GLY A 56 0.77 -19.30 -8.44
CA GLY A 56 0.94 -20.20 -9.59
C GLY A 56 0.92 -19.55 -10.98
N LEU A 57 0.70 -18.22 -11.10
CA LEU A 57 0.62 -17.53 -12.40
C LEU A 57 1.94 -16.92 -12.89
N GLY A 58 3.07 -17.26 -12.26
CA GLY A 58 4.39 -16.73 -12.65
C GLY A 58 4.61 -15.25 -12.30
N MET A 59 3.81 -14.70 -11.39
CA MET A 59 3.93 -13.33 -10.90
C MET A 59 5.23 -13.14 -10.11
N MET A 60 5.90 -12.00 -10.28
CA MET A 60 7.13 -11.66 -9.54
C MET A 60 6.87 -11.11 -8.13
N ALA A 61 5.63 -11.12 -7.65
CA ALA A 61 5.21 -10.56 -6.36
C ALA A 61 4.10 -11.43 -5.73
N ASP A 62 4.14 -11.56 -4.40
CA ASP A 62 3.02 -12.07 -3.63
C ASP A 62 1.98 -10.96 -3.54
N MET A 63 0.73 -11.22 -3.94
CA MET A 63 -0.32 -10.20 -3.95
C MET A 63 -1.60 -10.67 -3.28
N ALA A 64 -2.35 -9.72 -2.73
CA ALA A 64 -3.69 -9.98 -2.21
C ALA A 64 -4.64 -8.83 -2.55
N LEU A 65 -5.88 -9.17 -2.84
CA LEU A 65 -7.01 -8.24 -2.82
C LEU A 65 -7.55 -8.16 -1.40
N LEU A 66 -7.60 -6.95 -0.86
CA LEU A 66 -8.13 -6.66 0.47
C LEU A 66 -9.52 -6.04 0.32
N HIS A 67 -10.47 -6.52 1.13
CA HIS A 67 -11.76 -5.88 1.33
C HIS A 67 -11.85 -5.39 2.77
N LEU A 68 -12.09 -4.08 2.94
CA LEU A 68 -12.08 -3.41 4.23
C LEU A 68 -13.47 -2.94 4.60
N THR A 69 -13.82 -3.15 5.87
CA THR A 69 -14.94 -2.45 6.52
C THR A 69 -14.35 -1.41 7.45
N LEU A 70 -14.80 -0.17 7.29
CA LEU A 70 -14.26 0.99 7.99
C LEU A 70 -15.35 1.58 8.90
N GLU A 71 -14.92 2.18 10.00
CA GLU A 71 -15.74 3.00 10.90
C GLU A 71 -15.04 4.35 11.07
N GLY A 72 -15.78 5.46 11.03
CA GLY A 72 -15.18 6.80 11.09
C GLY A 72 -14.34 7.15 9.85
N GLU A 73 -14.81 6.76 8.68
CA GLU A 73 -14.13 7.07 7.41
C GLU A 73 -14.32 8.51 6.96
N LEU A 74 -13.29 9.05 6.30
CA LEU A 74 -13.31 10.35 5.65
C LEU A 74 -13.54 10.19 4.14
N PRO A 75 -14.01 11.23 3.44
CA PRO A 75 -14.26 11.15 2.00
C PRO A 75 -13.06 10.60 1.21
N GLY A 76 -13.30 9.57 0.40
CA GLY A 76 -12.26 8.92 -0.42
C GLY A 76 -11.49 7.80 0.28
N ALA A 77 -11.94 7.33 1.45
CA ALA A 77 -11.38 6.15 2.10
C ALA A 77 -11.54 4.87 1.23
N PRO A 78 -10.51 4.01 1.14
CA PRO A 78 -10.58 2.80 0.33
C PRO A 78 -11.28 1.64 1.06
N HIS A 79 -12.34 1.10 0.46
CA HIS A 79 -12.90 -0.19 0.87
C HIS A 79 -12.25 -1.40 0.21
N ARG A 80 -11.45 -1.16 -0.84
CA ARG A 80 -10.77 -2.21 -1.61
C ARG A 80 -9.35 -1.76 -1.91
N MET A 81 -8.39 -2.64 -1.63
CA MET A 81 -6.97 -2.35 -1.82
C MET A 81 -6.28 -3.57 -2.43
N VAL A 82 -5.17 -3.34 -3.14
CA VAL A 82 -4.25 -4.41 -3.53
C VAL A 82 -3.00 -4.27 -2.70
N ALA A 83 -2.63 -5.34 -2.00
CA ALA A 83 -1.33 -5.44 -1.34
C ALA A 83 -0.36 -6.19 -2.24
N LYS A 84 0.87 -5.70 -2.35
CA LYS A 84 1.95 -6.32 -3.12
C LYS A 84 3.19 -6.46 -2.26
N PHE A 85 3.78 -7.64 -2.25
CA PHE A 85 4.99 -7.97 -1.50
C PHE A 85 5.99 -8.69 -2.39
N ALA A 86 7.27 -8.62 -2.02
CA ALA A 86 8.28 -9.45 -2.65
C ALA A 86 8.03 -10.93 -2.31
N PRO A 87 8.18 -11.85 -3.29
CA PRO A 87 7.80 -13.24 -3.13
C PRO A 87 8.67 -13.95 -2.08
N GLN A 88 8.05 -14.81 -1.27
CA GLN A 88 8.78 -15.56 -0.23
C GLN A 88 9.60 -16.73 -0.80
N LYS A 89 9.02 -17.49 -1.73
CA LYS A 89 9.69 -18.60 -2.43
C LYS A 89 10.39 -18.06 -3.68
N GLN A 90 11.71 -18.24 -3.74
CA GLN A 90 12.55 -17.74 -4.83
C GLN A 90 12.87 -18.87 -5.79
N ASP A 91 12.37 -18.79 -7.01
CA ASP A 91 12.92 -19.59 -8.12
C ASP A 91 13.57 -18.73 -9.21
N LYS A 92 13.37 -17.40 -9.23
CA LYS A 92 13.69 -16.59 -10.43
C LYS A 92 14.48 -15.28 -10.21
N LEU A 93 14.33 -14.55 -9.09
CA LEU A 93 15.03 -13.27 -8.87
C LEU A 93 15.41 -12.98 -7.39
N PRO A 94 16.52 -12.26 -7.13
CA PRO A 94 16.90 -11.76 -5.81
C PRO A 94 15.86 -10.79 -5.19
N LYS A 95 15.54 -10.96 -3.89
CA LYS A 95 14.55 -10.15 -3.14
C LYS A 95 14.79 -8.63 -3.21
N PHE A 96 16.04 -8.18 -3.29
CA PHE A 96 16.34 -6.75 -3.36
C PHE A 96 15.92 -6.12 -4.70
N ILE A 97 16.02 -6.86 -5.80
CA ILE A 97 15.63 -6.40 -7.15
C ILE A 97 14.11 -6.20 -7.19
N VAL A 98 13.35 -7.16 -6.69
CA VAL A 98 11.88 -7.07 -6.65
C VAL A 98 11.42 -5.92 -5.75
N LYS A 99 12.05 -5.73 -4.59
CA LYS A 99 11.75 -4.56 -3.73
C LYS A 99 12.03 -3.23 -4.43
N PHE A 100 13.12 -3.14 -5.16
CA PHE A 100 13.44 -1.95 -5.95
C PHE A 100 12.39 -1.68 -7.04
N GLN A 101 11.94 -2.73 -7.73
CA GLN A 101 10.86 -2.62 -8.72
C GLN A 101 9.54 -2.16 -8.12
N LEU A 102 9.12 -2.74 -6.99
CA LEU A 102 7.89 -2.33 -6.29
C LEU A 102 7.96 -0.88 -5.80
N ARG A 103 9.13 -0.43 -5.35
CA ARG A 103 9.35 0.98 -5.00
C ARG A 103 9.19 1.89 -6.22
N ASN A 104 9.78 1.53 -7.35
CA ASN A 104 9.62 2.31 -8.59
C ASN A 104 8.17 2.33 -9.07
N GLU A 105 7.45 1.21 -8.93
CA GLU A 105 6.02 1.13 -9.27
C GLU A 105 5.20 2.08 -8.38
N ALA A 106 5.47 2.11 -7.06
CA ALA A 106 4.82 3.04 -6.16
C ALA A 106 5.12 4.51 -6.48
N HIS A 107 6.36 4.83 -6.89
CA HIS A 107 6.70 6.16 -7.38
C HIS A 107 5.95 6.51 -8.67
N PHE A 108 5.89 5.59 -9.64
CA PHE A 108 5.10 5.79 -10.86
C PHE A 108 3.64 6.10 -10.54
N TYR A 109 3.03 5.40 -9.60
CA TYR A 109 1.69 5.76 -9.17
C TYR A 109 1.69 7.11 -8.45
N ASN A 110 2.54 7.41 -7.48
CA ASN A 110 2.41 8.68 -6.75
C ASN A 110 2.73 9.93 -7.57
N ASP A 111 3.68 9.85 -8.50
CA ASP A 111 4.30 11.03 -9.11
C ASP A 111 3.60 11.50 -10.40
N PHE A 112 2.82 10.63 -11.07
CA PHE A 112 2.00 11.00 -12.22
C PHE A 112 0.55 11.25 -11.78
N THR A 113 -0.01 12.44 -12.01
CA THR A 113 -1.43 12.73 -11.74
C THR A 113 -2.24 12.69 -13.03
N VAL A 114 -3.51 12.25 -12.95
CA VAL A 114 -4.45 12.25 -14.10
C VAL A 114 -4.61 13.67 -14.66
N ALA A 115 -4.53 14.69 -13.79
CA ALA A 115 -4.56 16.11 -14.16
C ALA A 115 -3.40 16.55 -15.06
N ALA A 116 -2.28 15.82 -15.09
CA ALA A 116 -1.15 16.08 -15.98
C ALA A 116 -1.24 15.33 -17.33
N GLY A 117 -2.42 14.81 -17.70
CA GLY A 117 -2.62 13.99 -18.90
C GLY A 117 -2.25 12.52 -18.72
N GLY A 118 -2.14 12.06 -17.47
CA GLY A 118 -1.86 10.65 -17.15
C GLY A 118 -3.09 9.74 -17.30
N LEU A 119 -2.85 8.45 -17.59
CA LEU A 119 -3.89 7.42 -17.61
C LEU A 119 -4.53 7.24 -16.21
N PRO A 120 -5.81 6.83 -16.13
CA PRO A 120 -6.43 6.41 -14.88
C PRO A 120 -5.57 5.33 -14.20
N ARG A 121 -5.31 5.49 -12.90
CA ARG A 121 -4.45 4.58 -12.14
C ARG A 121 -4.99 4.34 -10.72
N PRO A 122 -4.60 3.23 -10.07
CA PRO A 122 -4.87 3.03 -8.65
C PRO A 122 -4.24 4.12 -7.78
N ALA A 123 -4.93 4.49 -6.70
CA ALA A 123 -4.34 5.28 -5.63
C ALA A 123 -3.36 4.42 -4.83
N CYS A 124 -2.16 4.95 -4.57
CA CYS A 124 -1.17 4.29 -3.72
C CYS A 124 -1.27 4.88 -2.31
N TYR A 125 -1.56 4.02 -1.34
CA TYR A 125 -1.81 4.45 0.04
C TYR A 125 -0.56 4.34 0.91
N GLN A 126 0.28 3.32 0.67
CA GLN A 126 1.53 3.09 1.37
C GLN A 126 2.52 2.32 0.46
N ALA A 127 3.81 2.64 0.56
CA ALA A 127 4.91 2.00 -0.16
C ALA A 127 6.18 1.94 0.70
#